data_AF-A0A7C4X1E8-F1
#
_entry.id   AF-A0A7C4X1E8-F1
#
_cell.length_a   1.000
_cell.length_b   1.000
_cell.length_c   1.000
_cell.angle_alpha   90.00
_cell.angle_beta   90.00
_cell.angle_gamma   90.00
#
_symmetry.space_group_name_H-M   'P 1'
#
loop_
_entity.id
_entity.type
_entity.pdbx_description
1 polymer ?
#
loop_
_entity_poly.entity_id
_entity_poly.type
_entity_poly.pdbx_seq_one_letter_code
_entity_poly.pdbx_strand_id
1 'polypeptide(L)' 'MYEKREECGIFGIFGDPEAVQKTYFGLHSLQHRGQESAGIASSNGEFIGCFTGMG' A
#
# COMPACT_ATOMS: atom_id res chain seq x y z
N MET A 1 -27.54 9.01 -11.77
CA MET A 1 -26.31 9.67 -11.27
C MET A 1 -25.30 8.56 -11.03
N TYR A 2 -24.19 8.54 -11.78
CA TYR A 2 -23.12 7.57 -11.58
C TYR A 2 -22.10 8.21 -10.66
N GLU A 3 -22.14 7.83 -9.39
CA GLU A 3 -21.19 8.27 -8.39
C GLU A 3 -19.83 7.60 -8.70
N LYS A 4 -18.78 8.39 -8.87
CA LYS A 4 -17.42 7.85 -9.04
C LYS A 4 -17.08 7.13 -7.74
N ARG A 5 -16.97 5.79 -7.79
CA ARG A 5 -16.34 5.04 -6.71
C ARG A 5 -14.87 5.45 -6.71
N GLU A 6 -14.41 6.11 -5.66
CA GLU A 6 -12.97 6.18 -5.43
C GLU A 6 -12.49 4.73 -5.24
N GLU A 7 -11.67 4.25 -6.17
CA GLU A 7 -11.15 2.89 -6.11
C GLU A 7 -9.76 2.93 -5.50
N CYS A 8 -9.63 2.50 -4.24
CA CYS A 8 -8.35 2.36 -3.55
C CYS A 8 -7.31 1.59 -4.40
N GLY A 9 -6.04 1.95 -4.25
CA GLY A 9 -4.91 1.25 -4.88
C GLY A 9 -4.35 0.14 -3.99
N ILE A 10 -3.91 -0.97 -4.61
CA ILE A 10 -3.18 -2.06 -3.94
C ILE A 10 -1.87 -2.31 -4.68
N PHE A 11 -0.81 -2.57 -3.95
CA PHE A 11 0.50 -2.93 -4.48
C PHE A 11 1.16 -3.99 -3.59
N GLY A 12 1.93 -4.92 -4.17
CA GLY A 12 2.60 -5.98 -3.41
C GLY A 12 3.85 -6.50 -4.12
N ILE A 13 4.84 -6.89 -3.31
CA ILE A 13 6.12 -7.46 -3.75
C ILE A 13 6.45 -8.67 -2.89
N PHE A 14 7.03 -9.70 -3.51
CA PHE A 14 7.44 -10.92 -2.85
C PHE A 14 8.87 -11.32 -3.25
N GLY A 15 9.63 -11.85 -2.29
CA GLY A 15 10.98 -12.37 -2.53
C GLY A 15 12.06 -11.30 -2.72
N ASP A 16 11.79 -10.05 -2.32
CA ASP A 16 12.71 -8.92 -2.47
C ASP A 16 13.11 -8.36 -1.09
N PRO A 17 14.41 -8.22 -0.77
CA PRO A 17 14.85 -7.65 0.51
C PRO A 17 14.44 -6.18 0.70
N GLU A 18 14.12 -5.46 -0.38
CA GLU A 18 13.66 -4.07 -0.38
C GLU A 18 12.14 -3.96 -0.58
N ALA A 19 11.39 -5.05 -0.38
CA ALA A 19 9.94 -5.12 -0.64
C ALA A 19 9.16 -3.98 0.03
N VAL A 20 9.52 -3.57 1.24
CA VAL A 20 8.85 -2.47 1.96
C VAL A 20 9.04 -1.13 1.24
N GLN A 21 10.28 -0.77 0.88
CA GLN A 21 10.58 0.49 0.19
C GLN A 21 9.93 0.55 -1.20
N LYS A 22 10.02 -0.55 -1.95
CA LYS A 22 9.39 -0.62 -3.28
C LYS A 22 7.86 -0.61 -3.18
N THR A 23 7.28 -1.20 -2.13
CA THR A 23 5.83 -1.10 -1.84
C THR A 23 5.42 0.33 -1.52
N TYR A 24 6.21 1.07 -0.74
CA TYR A 24 5.98 2.49 -0.48
C TYR A 24 5.95 3.31 -1.78
N PHE A 25 6.94 3.15 -2.66
CA PHE A 25 6.95 3.87 -3.94
C PHE A 25 5.83 3.44 -4.89
N GLY A 26 5.46 2.15 -4.88
CA GLY A 26 4.32 1.62 -5.62
C GLY A 26 3.01 2.27 -5.18
N LEU A 27 2.75 2.31 -3.87
CA LEU A 27 1.58 2.99 -3.30
C LEU A 27 1.59 4.49 -3.59
N HIS A 28 2.75 5.15 -3.48
CA HIS A 28 2.88 6.57 -3.82
C HIS A 28 2.52 6.86 -5.29
N SER A 29 2.93 5.98 -6.22
CA SER A 29 2.54 6.09 -7.63
C SER A 29 1.03 5.94 -7.84
N LEU A 30 0.36 5.22 -6.93
CA LEU A 30 -1.09 5.03 -6.90
C LEU A 30 -1.84 6.06 -6.03
N GLN A 31 -1.18 7.07 -5.47
CA GLN A 31 -1.81 8.05 -4.55
C GLN A 31 -3.03 8.76 -5.15
N HIS A 32 -3.07 8.91 -6.47
CA HIS A 32 -4.23 9.48 -7.19
C HIS A 32 -5.51 8.64 -7.09
N ARG A 33 -5.43 7.42 -6.54
CA ARG A 33 -6.54 6.49 -6.31
C ARG A 33 -7.12 6.53 -4.89
N GLY A 34 -6.48 7.25 -3.97
CA GLY A 34 -6.96 7.43 -2.61
C GLY A 34 -5.97 8.26 -1.81
N GLN A 35 -6.45 9.30 -1.12
CA GLN A 35 -5.63 10.28 -0.40
C GLN A 35 -5.98 10.42 1.08
N GLU A 36 -6.82 9.52 1.61
CA GLU A 36 -7.31 9.62 2.98
C GLU A 36 -6.45 8.81 3.96
N SER A 37 -5.90 7.69 3.49
CA SER A 37 -5.10 6.78 4.29
C SER A 37 -4.23 5.87 3.44
N ALA A 38 -3.20 5.30 4.06
CA ALA A 38 -2.34 4.28 3.46
C ALA A 38 -1.86 3.29 4.53
N GLY A 39 -1.44 2.11 4.06
CA GLY A 39 -0.86 1.10 4.93
C GLY A 39 0.03 0.11 4.18
N ILE A 40 1.01 -0.43 4.90
CA ILE A 40 1.91 -1.49 4.42
C ILE A 40 1.95 -2.59 5.49
N ALA A 41 1.74 -3.83 5.04
CA ALA A 41 2.03 -5.03 5.81
C ALA A 41 3.21 -5.76 5.16
N SER A 42 4.18 -6.20 5.95
CA SER A 42 5.34 -6.96 5.48
C SER A 42 5.61 -8.16 6.37
N SER A 43 6.18 -9.22 5.79
CA SER A 43 6.52 -10.44 6.52
C SER A 43 7.95 -10.90 6.24
N ASN A 44 8.59 -11.43 7.26
CA ASN A 44 9.87 -12.15 7.16
C ASN A 44 9.69 -13.68 7.13
N GLY A 45 8.45 -14.18 7.00
CA GLY A 45 8.12 -15.60 7.04
C GLY A 45 7.76 -16.14 8.43
N GLU A 46 8.09 -15.42 9.50
CA GLU A 46 7.75 -15.79 10.88
C GLU A 46 6.75 -14.81 11.51
N PHE A 47 6.94 -13.51 11.25
CA PHE A 47 6.13 -12.43 11.78
C PHE A 47 5.59 -11.57 10.65
N ILE A 48 4.47 -10.90 10.92
CA ILE A 48 3.89 -9.88 10.05
C ILE A 48 3.91 -8.56 10.82
N GLY A 49 4.59 -7.56 10.27
CA GLY A 49 4.56 -6.19 10.75
C GLY A 49 3.60 -5.35 9.91
N CYS A 50 2.76 -4.55 10.56
CA CYS A 50 1.80 -3.68 9.89
C CYS A 50 1.99 -2.24 10.35
N PHE A 51 2.04 -1.32 9.39
CA PHE A 51 1.99 0.12 9.64
C PHE A 51 0.86 0.72 8.79
N THR A 52 -0.07 1.39 9.44
CA THR A 52 -1.23 2.03 8.80
C THR A 52 -1.44 3.40 9.41
N GLY A 53 -1.87 4.38 8.61
CA GLY A 53 -2.17 5.72 9.10
C GLY A 53 -3.11 6.47 8.16
N MET A 54 -3.77 7.48 8.72
CA MET A 54 -4.46 8.49 7.93
C MET A 54 -3.47 9.53 7.42
N GLY A 55 -3.77 10.18 6.30
CA GLY A 55 -2.94 11.21 5.69
C GLY A 55 -3.31 11.49 4.24
#